data_AF-A0A2V7KC54-F1
#
_entry.id   AF-A0A2V7KC54-F1
#
_cell.length_a   1.000
_cell.length_b   1.000
_cell.length_c   1.000
_cell.angle_alpha   90.00
_cell.angle_beta   90.00
_cell.angle_gamma   90.00
#
_symmetry.space_group_name_H-M   'P 1'
#
loop_
_entity.id
_entity.type
_entity.pdbx_description
1 polymer ?
#
loop_
_entity_poly.entity_id
_entity_poly.type
_entity_poly.pdbx_seq_one_letter_code
_entity_poly.pdbx_strand_id
1 'polypeptide(L)'
;MLLGEIFQVALQAIRANKLRSFLTMLGIIIGVGAVITMVALGSGAQKAVQERIQALGPTLLSLYPGQSFRGGIMIDFGSRVSLTVDDANALASSARYVK
;
A
#
# COMPACT_ATOMS: atom_id res chain seq x y z
N MET A 1 -11.71 -50.29 -6.45
CA MET A 1 -11.87 -50.89 -5.11
C MET A 1 -10.85 -50.34 -4.11
N LEU A 2 -9.58 -50.15 -4.49
CA LEU A 2 -8.53 -49.64 -3.59
C LEU A 2 -8.77 -48.24 -2.97
N LEU A 3 -9.29 -47.26 -3.74
CA LEU A 3 -9.42 -45.88 -3.23
C LEU A 3 -10.48 -45.74 -2.12
N GLY A 4 -11.56 -46.54 -2.19
CA GLY A 4 -12.63 -46.53 -1.18
C GLY A 4 -12.17 -47.14 0.15
N GLU A 5 -11.38 -48.21 0.09
CA GLU A 5 -10.80 -48.86 1.27
C GLU A 5 -9.80 -47.95 1.98
N ILE A 6 -8.91 -47.28 1.22
CA ILE A 6 -7.95 -46.31 1.77
C ILE A 6 -8.69 -45.17 2.48
N PHE A 7 -9.77 -44.65 1.88
CA PHE A 7 -10.57 -43.60 2.49
C PHE A 7 -11.27 -44.07 3.78
N GLN A 8 -11.84 -45.28 3.79
CA GLN A 8 -12.43 -45.86 5.00
C GLN A 8 -11.39 -46.03 6.12
N VAL A 9 -10.21 -46.56 5.82
CA VAL A 9 -9.12 -46.76 6.79
C VAL A 9 -8.65 -45.42 7.36
N ALA A 10 -8.48 -44.39 6.51
CA ALA A 10 -8.10 -43.05 6.95
C ALA A 10 -9.14 -42.45 7.90
N LEU A 11 -10.43 -42.57 7.58
CA LEU A 11 -11.52 -42.07 8.43
C LEU A 11 -11.57 -42.77 9.79
N GLN A 12 -11.29 -44.07 9.80
CA GLN A 12 -11.24 -44.88 11.01
C GLN A 12 -10.04 -44.50 11.90
N ALA A 13 -8.89 -44.23 11.29
CA ALA A 13 -7.69 -43.75 11.99
C ALA A 13 -7.89 -42.37 12.64
N ILE A 14 -8.56 -41.44 11.95
CA ILE A 14 -8.94 -40.12 12.51
C ILE A 14 -9.89 -40.29 13.70
N ARG A 15 -10.87 -41.20 13.60
CA ARG A 15 -11.81 -41.49 14.69
C ARG A 15 -11.15 -42.16 15.90
N ALA A 16 -10.08 -42.92 15.70
CA ALA A 16 -9.32 -43.55 16.77
C ALA A 16 -8.51 -42.54 17.61
N ASN A 17 -8.00 -41.46 16.98
CA ASN A 17 -7.16 -40.44 17.62
C ASN A 17 -7.79 -39.04 17.61
N LYS A 18 -9.03 -38.93 18.09
CA LYS A 18 -9.84 -37.69 18.01
C LYS A 18 -9.11 -36.44 18.51
N LEU A 19 -8.46 -36.50 19.67
CA LEU A 19 -7.76 -35.35 20.25
C LEU A 19 -6.58 -34.90 19.38
N ARG A 20 -5.74 -35.84 18.94
CA ARG A 20 -4.58 -35.53 18.08
C ARG A 20 -5.04 -34.94 16.75
N SER A 21 -5.99 -35.59 16.07
CA SER A 21 -6.51 -35.11 14.80
C SER A 21 -7.21 -33.74 14.93
N PHE A 22 -7.91 -33.50 16.05
CA PHE A 22 -8.52 -32.20 16.31
C PHE A 22 -7.48 -31.10 16.49
N LEU A 23 -6.46 -31.33 17.33
CA LEU A 23 -5.40 -30.37 17.60
C LEU A 23 -4.59 -30.03 16.34
N THR A 24 -4.30 -31.01 15.47
CA THR A 24 -3.59 -30.75 14.20
C THR A 24 -4.44 -29.95 13.22
N MET A 25 -5.73 -30.27 13.09
CA MET A 25 -6.65 -29.50 12.25
C MET A 25 -6.81 -28.07 12.76
N LEU A 26 -6.94 -27.89 14.08
CA LEU A 26 -7.06 -26.58 14.71
C LEU A 26 -5.85 -25.69 14.39
N GLY A 27 -4.64 -26.24 14.49
CA GLY A 27 -3.41 -25.53 14.14
C GLY A 27 -3.40 -25.06 12.68
N ILE A 28 -3.82 -25.90 11.74
CA ILE A 28 -3.91 -25.54 10.32
C ILE A 28 -4.97 -24.45 10.09
N ILE A 29 -6.14 -24.57 10.71
CA ILE A 29 -7.22 -23.59 10.56
C ILE A 29 -6.78 -22.20 11.06
N ILE A 30 -6.18 -22.13 12.25
CA ILE A 30 -5.70 -20.87 12.82
C ILE A 30 -4.53 -20.33 12.00
N GLY A 31 -3.58 -21.18 11.62
CA GLY A 31 -2.40 -20.78 10.84
C GLY A 31 -2.77 -20.19 9.49
N VAL A 32 -3.58 -20.90 8.70
CA VAL A 32 -4.04 -20.44 7.39
C VAL A 32 -4.95 -19.22 7.53
N GLY A 33 -5.84 -19.20 8.54
CA GLY A 33 -6.72 -18.06 8.82
C GLY A 33 -5.97 -16.77 9.15
N ALA A 34 -4.89 -16.86 9.94
CA ALA A 34 -4.04 -15.72 10.29
C ALA A 34 -3.29 -15.17 9.06
N VAL A 35 -2.78 -16.04 8.19
CA VAL A 35 -2.11 -15.63 6.95
C VAL A 35 -3.09 -14.92 6.01
N ILE A 36 -4.29 -15.50 5.80
CA ILE A 36 -5.31 -14.90 4.94
C ILE A 36 -5.73 -13.52 5.45
N THR A 37 -6.00 -13.41 6.76
CA THR A 37 -6.41 -12.13 7.36
C THR A 37 -5.31 -11.07 7.27
N MET A 38 -4.05 -11.44 7.53
CA MET A 38 -2.91 -10.53 7.37
C MET A 38 -2.79 -10.02 5.92
N VAL A 39 -2.86 -10.90 4.93
CA VAL A 39 -2.74 -10.53 3.51
C VAL A 39 -3.92 -9.67 3.07
N ALA A 40 -5.14 -10.03 3.46
CA ALA A 40 -6.34 -9.25 3.16
C ALA A 40 -6.27 -7.84 3.78
N LEU A 41 -5.85 -7.74 5.04
CA LEU A 41 -5.67 -6.46 5.72
C LEU A 41 -4.59 -5.61 5.05
N GLY A 42 -3.43 -6.20 4.75
CA GLY A 42 -2.32 -5.49 4.11
C GLY A 42 -2.68 -4.94 2.74
N SER A 43 -3.26 -5.78 1.88
CA SER A 43 -3.71 -5.37 0.54
C SER A 43 -4.85 -4.36 0.59
N GLY A 44 -5.80 -4.51 1.52
CA GLY A 44 -6.88 -3.55 1.75
C GLY A 44 -6.37 -2.19 2.20
N ALA A 45 -5.42 -2.15 3.15
CA ALA A 45 -4.79 -0.92 3.62
C ALA A 45 -4.00 -0.23 2.50
N GLN A 46 -3.23 -0.98 1.72
CA GLN A 46 -2.50 -0.47 0.57
C GLN A 46 -3.45 0.16 -0.45
N LYS A 47 -4.56 -0.52 -0.78
CA LYS A 47 -5.58 -0.01 -1.69
C LYS A 47 -6.22 1.27 -1.16
N ALA A 48 -6.57 1.33 0.12
CA ALA A 48 -7.17 2.51 0.74
C ALA A 48 -6.22 3.72 0.71
N VAL A 49 -4.92 3.51 0.96
CA VAL A 49 -3.91 4.57 0.83
C VAL A 49 -3.79 5.01 -0.63
N GLN A 50 -3.76 4.06 -1.56
CA GLN A 50 -3.65 4.37 -2.98
C GLN A 50 -4.87 5.15 -3.50
N GLU A 51 -6.08 4.81 -3.08
CA GLU A 51 -7.29 5.59 -3.39
C GLU A 51 -7.21 7.02 -2.85
N ARG A 52 -6.70 7.21 -1.62
CA ARG A 52 -6.50 8.55 -1.06
C ARG A 52 -5.47 9.36 -1.83
N ILE A 53 -4.38 8.73 -2.27
CA ILE A 53 -3.35 9.39 -3.09
C ILE A 53 -3.91 9.73 -4.47
N GLN A 54 -4.65 8.81 -5.10
CA GLN A 54 -5.29 9.05 -6.40
C GLN A 54 -6.36 10.14 -6.32
N ALA A 55 -7.05 10.28 -5.18
CA ALA A 55 -8.01 11.35 -4.93
C ALA A 55 -7.38 12.75 -4.90
N LEU A 56 -6.06 12.86 -4.69
CA LEU A 56 -5.31 14.12 -4.87
C LEU A 56 -5.15 14.51 -6.35
N GLY A 57 -5.52 13.62 -7.28
CA GLY A 57 -5.45 13.81 -8.72
C GLY A 57 -4.13 13.26 -9.31
N PRO A 58 -4.16 12.79 -10.58
CA PRO A 58 -2.98 12.26 -11.27
C PRO A 58 -1.91 13.33 -11.60
N THR A 59 -2.16 14.60 -11.27
CA THR A 59 -1.35 15.74 -11.72
C THR A 59 -0.97 16.63 -10.54
N LEU A 60 -0.15 16.10 -9.61
CA LEU A 60 0.48 16.92 -8.57
C LEU A 60 1.77 17.52 -9.11
N LEU A 61 1.76 18.84 -9.35
CA LEU A 61 2.96 19.62 -9.70
C LEU A 61 3.43 20.40 -8.46
N SER A 62 4.50 19.92 -7.82
CA SER A 62 5.12 20.61 -6.68
C SER A 62 6.23 21.55 -7.17
N LEU A 63 6.14 22.83 -6.82
CA LEU A 63 7.11 23.87 -7.21
C LEU A 63 7.82 24.39 -5.97
N TYR A 64 9.14 24.40 -6.00
CA TYR A 64 9.99 24.95 -4.96
C TYR A 64 10.76 26.15 -5.52
N PRO A 65 10.93 27.23 -4.75
CA PRO A 65 11.73 28.36 -5.20
C PRO A 65 13.18 27.91 -5.37
N GLY A 66 13.77 28.21 -6.53
CA GLY A 66 15.18 27.96 -6.79
C GLY A 66 16.07 28.90 -5.98
N GLN A 67 17.18 28.38 -5.45
CA GLN A 67 18.24 29.20 -4.86
C GLN A 67 19.25 29.56 -5.96
N SER A 68 19.46 30.86 -6.19
CA SER A 68 20.39 31.37 -7.20
C SER A 68 21.83 31.34 -6.67
N PHE A 69 22.61 30.36 -7.09
CA PHE A 69 24.06 30.32 -6.86
C PHE A 69 24.80 30.70 -8.14
N ARG A 70 25.75 31.65 -8.06
CA ARG A 70 26.65 31.96 -9.17
C ARG A 70 28.08 32.01 -8.66
N GLY A 71 28.91 31.11 -9.17
CA GLY A 71 30.33 31.02 -8.79
C GLY A 71 30.60 30.54 -7.35
N GLY A 72 29.72 29.74 -6.75
CA GLY A 72 29.91 29.20 -5.39
C GLY A 72 29.62 30.19 -4.25
N ILE A 73 29.18 31.40 -4.58
CA ILE A 73 28.78 32.43 -3.62
C ILE A 73 27.26 32.63 -3.74
N MET A 74 26.55 32.62 -2.61
CA MET A 74 25.14 33.03 -2.56
C MET A 74 25.07 34.52 -2.84
N ILE A 75 24.67 34.89 -4.06
CA ILE A 75 24.74 36.29 -4.54
C ILE A 75 23.60 37.15 -3.97
N ASP A 76 22.54 36.54 -3.46
CA ASP A 76 21.30 37.26 -3.19
C ASP A 76 20.78 37.05 -1.76
N PHE A 77 21.21 37.95 -0.86
CA PHE A 77 20.69 38.04 0.53
C PHE A 77 19.40 38.88 0.64
N GLY A 78 19.01 39.60 -0.41
CA GLY A 78 17.93 40.61 -0.37
C GLY A 78 16.72 40.28 -1.26
N SER A 79 16.93 39.67 -2.42
CA SER A 79 15.87 39.15 -3.28
C SER A 79 15.68 37.66 -2.95
N ARG A 80 14.89 37.42 -1.91
CA ARG A 80 14.33 36.08 -1.70
C ARG A 80 13.50 35.78 -2.95
N VAL A 81 14.01 34.91 -3.83
CA VAL A 81 13.17 34.23 -4.82
C VAL A 81 12.19 33.42 -3.99
N SER A 82 11.07 34.03 -3.66
CA SER A 82 10.00 33.44 -2.88
C SER A 82 8.87 33.22 -3.87
N LEU A 83 8.29 32.02 -3.86
CA LEU A 83 6.99 31.86 -4.48
C LEU A 83 6.03 32.82 -3.75
N THR A 84 5.41 33.69 -4.52
CA THR A 84 4.36 34.58 -4.03
C THR A 84 2.99 34.00 -4.37
N VAL A 85 1.94 34.50 -3.71
CA VAL A 85 0.56 34.08 -4.01
C VAL A 85 0.17 34.48 -5.44
N ASP A 86 0.75 35.57 -5.96
CA ASP A 86 0.52 36.03 -7.33
C ASP A 86 1.08 35.06 -8.37
N ASP A 87 2.23 34.41 -8.09
CA ASP A 87 2.78 33.35 -8.94
C ASP A 87 1.85 32.14 -9.02
N ALA A 88 1.21 31.77 -7.91
CA ALA A 88 0.23 30.68 -7.87
C ALA A 88 -1.01 31.01 -8.73
N ASN A 89 -1.50 32.25 -8.66
CA ASN A 89 -2.64 32.72 -9.46
C ASN A 89 -2.30 32.84 -10.95
N ALA A 90 -1.08 33.26 -11.29
CA ALA A 90 -0.59 33.32 -12.66
C ALA A 90 -0.51 31.92 -13.29
N LEU A 91 -0.01 30.93 -12.54
CA LEU A 91 0.02 29.53 -12.98
C LEU A 91 -1.40 28.96 -13.18
N ALA A 92 -2.34 29.26 -12.28
CA ALA A 92 -3.72 28.78 -12.40
C ALA A 92 -4.47 29.34 -13.62
N SER A 93 -4.16 30.57 -14.03
CA SER A 93 -4.84 31.27 -15.14
C SER A 93 -4.17 31.07 -16.50
N SER A 94 -2.85 30.87 -16.53
CA SER A 94 -2.04 30.91 -17.77
C SER A 94 -1.49 29.55 -18.20
N ALA A 95 -1.58 28.51 -17.37
CA ALA A 95 -1.04 27.20 -17.70
C ALA A 95 -1.89 26.47 -18.76
N ARG A 96 -1.42 26.49 -20.02
CA ARG A 96 -2.05 25.81 -21.17
C ARG A 96 -2.08 24.27 -21.05
N TYR A 97 -1.21 23.69 -20.20
CA TYR A 97 -1.00 22.23 -20.10
C TYR A 97 -1.25 21.65 -18.69
N VAL A 98 -1.57 22.48 -17.70
CA VAL A 98 -1.98 22.04 -16.37
C VAL A 98 -3.51 22.13 -16.35
N LYS A 99 -4.19 20.99 -16.42
CA LYS A 99 -5.66 20.87 -16.43
C LYS A 99 -6.13 20.17 -15.17
#